data_AF-A0AAV2QB99-F1
#
_entry.id   AF-A0AAV2QB99-F1
#
_cell.length_a   1.000
_cell.length_b   1.000
_cell.length_c   1.000
_cell.angle_alpha   90.00
_cell.angle_beta   90.00
_cell.angle_gamma   90.00
#
_symmetry.space_group_name_H-M   'P 1'
#
loop_
_entity.id
_entity.type
_entity.pdbx_description
1 polymer ?
#
loop_
_entity_poly.entity_id
_entity_poly.type
_entity_poly.pdbx_seq_one_letter_code
_entity_poly.pdbx_strand_id
1 'polypeptide(L)'
;MTLRSRQTPSYELLRECNYDIPKLKKFVQDNENKLTIDQQAAYTYISENIGLYFIDAPGGTGKTFELSLLLAKERMNSRIALAVASSGIAATLLEGGRTAHSVFKLPLNLANTETPTCNISKGTDMAEVLKRCSLIVWDECTMSHKAALEAVDKTLQDIRGNKKVMGGVTFVMAGDFRQTLPIIERGTRANEVQASIKSSKLWNQVKKKFQLSTNMRIHLRRDKILMMKMMLLLRMKLLNVFPETSFVWVMVRYVQIKMVKLT
;
A
#
# COMPACT_ATOMS: atom_id res chain seq x y z
N MET A 1 -2.71 31.54 36.12
CA MET A 1 -3.62 30.79 35.22
C MET A 1 -3.17 31.03 33.80
N THR A 2 -2.38 30.12 33.24
CA THR A 2 -1.85 30.23 31.88
C THR A 2 -2.97 29.90 30.90
N LEU A 3 -3.40 30.90 30.15
CA LEU A 3 -4.34 30.75 29.04
C LEU A 3 -3.76 29.71 28.07
N ARG A 4 -4.38 28.52 28.00
CA ARG A 4 -4.11 27.55 26.93
C ARG A 4 -4.50 28.25 25.62
N SER A 5 -3.50 28.72 24.88
CA SER A 5 -3.70 29.17 23.51
C SER A 5 -4.37 28.03 22.74
N ARG A 6 -5.53 28.30 22.16
CA ARG A 6 -6.11 27.43 21.13
C ARG A 6 -5.13 27.49 19.95
N GLN A 7 -4.17 26.55 19.92
CA GLN A 7 -3.30 26.39 18.77
C GLN A 7 -4.19 26.12 17.56
N THR A 8 -4.11 27.00 16.57
CA THR A 8 -4.67 26.75 15.25
C THR A 8 -4.14 25.40 14.76
N PRO A 9 -5.01 24.49 14.29
CA PRO A 9 -4.57 23.20 13.77
C PRO A 9 -3.54 23.43 12.67
N SER A 10 -2.43 22.68 12.72
CA SER A 10 -1.35 22.81 11.76
C SER A 10 -1.81 22.48 10.34
N TYR A 11 -1.09 22.98 9.35
CA TYR A 11 -1.39 22.74 7.93
C TYR A 11 -1.51 21.23 7.62
N GLU A 12 -0.62 20.40 8.17
CA GLU A 12 -0.65 18.95 8.01
C GLU A 12 -1.92 18.33 8.58
N LEU A 13 -2.34 18.75 9.78
CA LEU A 13 -3.60 18.28 10.38
C LEU A 13 -4.82 18.74 9.60
N LEU A 14 -4.86 20.01 9.20
CA LEU A 14 -5.94 20.57 8.39
C LEU A 14 -6.08 19.81 7.07
N ARG A 15 -4.97 19.55 6.37
CA ARG A 15 -4.96 18.78 5.13
C ARG A 15 -5.57 17.39 5.32
N GLU A 16 -5.25 16.69 6.41
CA GLU A 16 -5.75 15.33 6.66
C GLU A 16 -7.16 15.30 7.29
N CYS A 17 -7.71 16.43 7.71
CA CYS A 17 -9.07 16.54 8.25
C CYS A 17 -10.07 17.19 7.28
N ASN A 18 -9.60 17.89 6.24
CA ASN A 18 -10.43 18.70 5.35
C ASN A 18 -10.89 17.95 4.08
N TYR A 19 -11.35 16.71 4.24
CA TYR A 19 -11.97 15.96 3.14
C TYR A 19 -13.48 16.25 3.06
N ASP A 20 -14.04 16.23 1.85
CA ASP A 20 -15.48 16.40 1.61
C ASP A 20 -16.24 15.13 2.05
N ILE A 21 -16.77 15.17 3.27
CA ILE A 21 -17.47 14.03 3.89
C ILE A 21 -18.70 13.58 3.07
N PRO A 22 -19.62 14.47 2.61
CA PRO A 22 -20.72 14.08 1.73
C PRO A 22 -20.26 13.36 0.46
N LYS A 23 -19.22 13.87 -0.22
CA LYS A 23 -18.66 13.24 -1.41
C LYS A 23 -18.08 11.86 -1.10
N LEU A 24 -17.35 11.72 0.00
CA LEU A 24 -16.79 10.44 0.43
C LEU A 24 -17.87 9.41 0.80
N LYS A 25 -18.93 9.83 1.51
CA LYS A 25 -20.06 8.95 1.84
C LYS A 25 -20.74 8.42 0.59
N LYS A 26 -21.00 9.30 -0.38
CA LYS A 26 -21.55 8.90 -1.68
C LYS A 26 -20.62 7.95 -2.42
N PHE A 27 -19.32 8.26 -2.46
CA PHE A 27 -18.33 7.39 -3.08
C PHE A 27 -18.31 5.99 -2.45
N VAL A 28 -18.36 5.88 -1.12
CA VAL A 28 -18.41 4.57 -0.45
C VAL A 28 -19.70 3.83 -0.80
N GLN A 29 -20.86 4.49 -0.68
CA GLN A 29 -22.16 3.87 -1.00
C GLN A 29 -22.24 3.35 -2.44
N ASP A 30 -21.72 4.12 -3.40
CA ASP A 30 -21.78 3.79 -4.83
C ASP A 30 -20.80 2.67 -5.24
N ASN A 31 -19.82 2.33 -4.41
CA ASN A 31 -18.69 1.48 -4.79
C ASN A 31 -18.46 0.28 -3.88
N GLU A 32 -18.98 0.27 -2.66
CA GLU A 32 -18.85 -0.85 -1.72
C GLU A 32 -19.44 -2.15 -2.30
N ASN A 33 -20.57 -2.05 -3.02
CA ASN A 33 -21.19 -3.19 -3.70
C ASN A 33 -20.48 -3.64 -5.00
N LYS A 34 -19.46 -2.91 -5.47
CA LYS A 34 -18.68 -3.25 -6.68
C LYS A 34 -17.42 -4.04 -6.36
N LEU A 35 -17.11 -4.24 -5.08
CA LEU A 35 -15.99 -5.07 -4.65
C LEU A 35 -16.21 -6.51 -5.12
N THR A 36 -15.14 -7.11 -5.64
CA THR A 36 -15.14 -8.55 -5.91
C THR A 36 -15.14 -9.33 -4.58
N ILE A 37 -15.46 -10.62 -4.62
CA ILE A 37 -15.59 -11.44 -3.38
C ILE A 37 -14.31 -11.42 -2.54
N ASP A 38 -13.15 -11.51 -3.20
CA ASP A 38 -11.82 -11.44 -2.57
C ASP A 38 -11.51 -10.05 -1.99
N GLN A 39 -11.86 -8.98 -2.69
CA GLN A 39 -11.73 -7.61 -2.17
C GLN A 39 -12.67 -7.35 -1.00
N GLN A 40 -13.93 -7.78 -1.08
CA GLN A 40 -14.92 -7.60 -0.01
C GLN A 40 -14.45 -8.28 1.28
N ALA A 41 -13.91 -9.49 1.18
CA ALA A 41 -13.39 -10.22 2.33
C ALA A 41 -12.21 -9.49 2.99
N ALA A 42 -11.32 -8.86 2.21
CA ALA A 42 -10.22 -8.06 2.70
C ALA A 42 -10.71 -6.74 3.31
N TYR A 43 -11.52 -6.00 2.58
CA TYR A 43 -12.10 -4.72 2.99
C TYR A 43 -12.87 -4.82 4.32
N THR A 44 -13.79 -5.79 4.46
CA THR A 44 -14.55 -5.97 5.71
C THR A 44 -13.61 -6.31 6.88
N TYR A 45 -12.71 -7.29 6.68
CA TYR A 45 -11.82 -7.72 7.75
C TYR A 45 -10.88 -6.62 8.23
N ILE A 46 -10.30 -5.84 7.31
CA ILE A 46 -9.40 -4.73 7.62
C ILE A 46 -10.15 -3.58 8.32
N SER A 47 -11.40 -3.30 7.90
CA SER A 47 -12.20 -2.23 8.50
C SER A 47 -12.59 -2.50 9.96
N GLU A 48 -12.69 -3.78 10.34
CA GLU A 48 -13.11 -4.20 11.68
C GLU A 48 -11.94 -4.50 12.64
N ASN A 49 -10.72 -4.65 12.12
CA ASN A 49 -9.59 -5.14 12.89
C ASN A 49 -8.37 -4.22 12.79
N ILE A 50 -7.69 -4.04 13.92
CA ILE A 50 -6.42 -3.31 13.98
C ILE A 50 -5.26 -4.29 13.77
N GLY A 51 -4.33 -3.97 12.87
CA GLY A 51 -3.12 -4.74 12.69
C GLY A 51 -2.33 -4.37 11.44
N LEU A 52 -1.27 -5.16 11.20
CA LEU A 52 -0.47 -5.11 9.99
C LEU A 52 -1.01 -6.14 8.97
N TYR A 53 -1.37 -5.67 7.80
CA TYR A 53 -1.97 -6.47 6.72
C TYR A 53 -1.17 -6.33 5.43
N PHE A 54 -1.25 -7.36 4.58
CA PHE A 54 -0.71 -7.31 3.23
C PHE A 54 -1.78 -7.69 2.20
N ILE A 55 -1.93 -6.89 1.15
CA ILE A 55 -2.77 -7.20 -0.01
C ILE A 55 -1.85 -7.53 -1.19
N ASP A 56 -1.79 -8.82 -1.53
CA ASP A 56 -1.14 -9.34 -2.73
C ASP A 56 -2.08 -9.12 -3.92
N ALA A 57 -1.78 -8.10 -4.73
CA ALA A 57 -2.67 -7.66 -5.78
C ALA A 57 -1.96 -7.61 -7.15
N PRO A 58 -2.09 -8.66 -7.98
CA PRO A 58 -1.56 -8.65 -9.33
C PRO A 58 -2.14 -7.53 -10.19
N GLY A 59 -1.43 -7.18 -11.25
CA GLY A 59 -1.87 -6.16 -12.20
C GLY A 59 -3.30 -6.39 -12.72
N GLY A 60 -4.18 -5.41 -12.50
CA GLY A 60 -5.56 -5.42 -12.98
C GLY A 60 -6.60 -5.98 -12.01
N THR A 61 -6.24 -6.33 -10.77
CA THR A 61 -7.18 -6.79 -9.73
C THR A 61 -7.87 -5.68 -8.95
N GLY A 62 -7.69 -4.41 -9.33
CA GLY A 62 -8.36 -3.29 -8.67
C GLY A 62 -7.74 -2.83 -7.35
N LYS A 63 -6.47 -3.14 -7.08
CA LYS A 63 -5.72 -2.68 -5.87
C LYS A 63 -6.02 -1.22 -5.50
N THR A 64 -5.78 -0.29 -6.42
CA THR A 64 -5.98 1.16 -6.18
C THR A 64 -7.42 1.49 -5.81
N PHE A 65 -8.41 0.80 -6.40
CA PHE A 65 -9.82 0.99 -6.10
C PHE A 65 -10.14 0.53 -4.67
N GLU A 66 -9.70 -0.66 -4.28
CA GLU A 66 -9.88 -1.19 -2.93
C GLU A 66 -9.19 -0.31 -1.86
N LEU A 67 -7.95 0.11 -2.11
CA LEU A 67 -7.21 1.02 -1.21
C LEU A 67 -7.91 2.37 -1.07
N SER A 68 -8.43 2.93 -2.17
CA SER A 68 -9.19 4.19 -2.15
C SER A 68 -10.47 4.06 -1.33
N LEU A 69 -11.13 2.90 -1.39
CA LEU A 69 -12.34 2.64 -0.63
C LEU A 69 -12.06 2.51 0.87
N LEU A 70 -10.98 1.81 1.26
CA LEU A 70 -10.52 1.76 2.66
C LEU A 70 -10.23 3.16 3.21
N LEU A 71 -9.50 3.98 2.45
CA LEU A 71 -9.21 5.37 2.82
C LEU A 71 -10.49 6.20 2.96
N ALA A 72 -11.41 6.10 2.00
CA ALA A 72 -12.67 6.82 2.01
C ALA A 72 -13.55 6.42 3.19
N LYS A 73 -13.62 5.12 3.53
CA LYS A 73 -14.38 4.60 4.67
C LYS A 73 -13.91 5.16 6.01
N GLU A 74 -12.61 5.32 6.19
CA GLU A 74 -12.06 5.94 7.39
C GLU A 74 -12.30 7.46 7.41
N ARG A 75 -12.04 8.14 6.29
CA ARG A 75 -12.17 9.61 6.18
C ARG A 75 -13.62 10.09 6.29
N MET A 76 -14.61 9.34 5.79
CA MET A 76 -16.03 9.69 5.94
C MET A 76 -16.49 9.69 7.41
N ASN A 77 -15.75 8.99 8.28
CA ASN A 77 -15.98 8.96 9.73
C ASN A 77 -15.15 10.02 10.47
N SER A 78 -14.62 11.03 9.76
CA SER A 78 -13.76 12.09 10.31
C SER A 78 -12.48 11.57 10.99
N ARG A 79 -12.02 10.38 10.59
CA ARG A 79 -10.74 9.80 11.04
C ARG A 79 -9.63 10.12 10.05
N ILE A 80 -8.41 10.23 10.56
CA ILE A 80 -7.22 10.50 9.75
C ILE A 80 -6.76 9.17 9.12
N ALA A 81 -6.81 9.10 7.79
CA ALA A 81 -6.31 7.97 7.01
C ALA A 81 -5.27 8.44 5.98
N LEU A 82 -4.06 7.92 6.09
CA LEU A 82 -2.92 8.33 5.28
C LEU A 82 -2.76 7.43 4.06
N ALA A 83 -2.72 8.07 2.89
CA ALA A 83 -2.41 7.45 1.62
C ALA A 83 -0.91 7.62 1.33
N VAL A 84 -0.17 6.52 1.38
CA VAL A 84 1.27 6.48 1.14
C VAL A 84 1.57 5.60 -0.06
N ALA A 85 2.56 5.97 -0.87
CA ALA A 85 3.07 5.10 -1.93
C ALA A 85 4.60 5.13 -2.03
N SER A 86 5.19 4.11 -2.65
CA SER A 86 6.65 4.07 -2.86
C SER A 86 7.14 5.06 -3.92
N SER A 87 6.31 5.40 -4.91
CA SER A 87 6.65 6.35 -5.99
C SER A 87 5.66 7.51 -6.09
N GLY A 88 6.11 8.62 -6.69
CA GLY A 88 5.26 9.81 -6.89
C GLY A 88 4.05 9.51 -7.79
N ILE A 89 4.25 8.75 -8.87
CA ILE A 89 3.15 8.37 -9.78
C ILE A 89 2.10 7.55 -9.05
N ALA A 90 2.51 6.54 -8.26
CA ALA A 90 1.56 5.75 -7.47
C ALA A 90 0.83 6.61 -6.42
N ALA A 91 1.53 7.56 -5.80
CA ALA A 91 0.91 8.48 -4.84
C ALA A 91 -0.22 9.33 -5.47
N THR A 92 -0.06 9.79 -6.72
CA THR A 92 -1.10 10.58 -7.40
C THR A 92 -2.41 9.84 -7.66
N LEU A 93 -2.39 8.50 -7.62
CA LEU A 93 -3.58 7.68 -7.84
C LEU A 93 -4.48 7.56 -6.60
N LEU A 94 -3.98 7.97 -5.42
CA LEU A 94 -4.73 7.95 -4.17
C LEU A 94 -5.03 9.39 -3.75
N GLU A 95 -6.27 9.69 -3.37
CA GLU A 95 -6.66 11.02 -2.92
C GLU A 95 -5.86 11.42 -1.66
N GLY A 96 -5.17 12.57 -1.72
CA GLY A 96 -4.26 13.02 -0.66
C GLY A 96 -2.93 12.27 -0.59
N GLY A 97 -2.66 11.38 -1.55
CA GLY A 97 -1.50 10.50 -1.59
C GLY A 97 -0.16 11.24 -1.59
N ARG A 98 0.80 10.68 -0.87
CA ARG A 98 2.18 11.18 -0.77
C ARG A 98 3.18 10.02 -0.80
N THR A 99 4.44 10.31 -1.13
CA THR A 99 5.47 9.25 -1.12
C THR A 99 5.86 8.89 0.31
N ALA A 100 6.23 7.63 0.55
CA ALA A 100 6.69 7.16 1.86
C ALA A 100 7.86 7.98 2.39
N HIS A 101 8.81 8.32 1.52
CA HIS A 101 9.93 9.19 1.88
C HIS A 101 9.47 10.57 2.36
N SER A 102 8.44 11.15 1.75
CA SER A 102 7.94 12.48 2.15
C SER A 102 7.15 12.46 3.46
N VAL A 103 6.31 11.45 3.68
CA VAL A 103 5.44 11.30 4.86
C VAL A 103 6.25 10.89 6.08
N PHE A 104 7.09 9.88 5.92
CA PHE A 104 7.87 9.31 7.02
C PHE A 104 9.25 9.94 7.17
N LYS A 105 9.67 10.87 6.30
CA LYS A 105 11.03 11.44 6.33
C LYS A 105 12.10 10.35 6.43
N LEU A 106 11.95 9.32 5.59
CA LEU A 106 12.87 8.19 5.56
C LEU A 106 14.27 8.68 5.18
N PRO A 107 15.33 8.23 5.88
CA PRO A 107 16.69 8.52 5.46
C PRO A 107 16.97 7.88 4.10
N LEU A 108 17.84 8.48 3.29
CA LEU A 108 18.21 7.92 1.99
C LEU A 108 19.12 6.68 2.13
N ASN A 109 19.94 6.64 3.18
CA ASN A 109 20.93 5.58 3.44
C ASN A 109 20.39 4.48 4.37
N LEU A 110 19.22 3.93 4.07
CA LEU A 110 18.56 2.90 4.89
C LEU A 110 19.35 1.57 5.00
N ALA A 111 20.24 1.29 4.06
CA ALA A 111 20.99 0.04 4.01
C ALA A 111 22.12 -0.07 5.05
N ASN A 112 22.63 1.07 5.55
CA ASN A 112 23.84 1.12 6.38
C ASN A 112 23.54 1.38 7.87
N THR A 113 22.27 1.40 8.27
CA THR A 113 21.88 1.69 9.65
C THR A 113 21.33 0.43 10.31
N GLU A 114 21.97 -0.03 11.40
CA GLU A 114 21.51 -1.19 12.18
C GLU A 114 20.13 -0.95 12.82
N THR A 115 19.86 0.29 13.21
CA THR A 115 18.59 0.71 13.80
C THR A 115 17.96 1.85 13.00
N PRO A 116 17.43 1.58 11.81
CA PRO A 116 16.87 2.64 10.97
C PRO A 116 15.66 3.24 11.68
N THR A 117 15.57 4.57 11.69
CA THR A 117 14.45 5.36 12.22
C THR A 117 14.09 6.45 11.23
N CYS A 118 12.85 6.91 11.30
CA CYS A 118 12.38 8.05 10.52
C CYS A 118 12.87 9.37 11.15
N ASN A 119 13.21 10.37 10.34
CA ASN A 119 13.62 11.68 10.84
C ASN A 119 12.39 12.55 11.18
N ILE A 120 11.61 12.11 12.16
CA ILE A 120 10.40 12.78 12.64
C ILE A 120 10.49 12.97 14.15
N SER A 121 10.61 14.23 14.59
CA SER A 121 10.57 14.58 16.01
C SER A 121 9.13 14.61 16.53
N LYS A 122 8.91 14.21 17.79
CA LYS A 122 7.57 14.15 18.43
C LYS A 122 6.81 15.47 18.46
N GLY A 123 7.50 16.60 18.43
CA GLY A 123 6.91 17.94 18.42
C GLY A 123 6.51 18.45 17.04
N THR A 124 6.67 17.66 15.97
CA THR A 124 6.31 18.08 14.62
C THR A 124 4.83 17.86 14.32
N ASP A 125 4.29 18.66 13.41
CA ASP A 125 2.90 18.53 12.95
C ASP A 125 2.61 17.15 12.35
N MET A 126 3.56 16.60 11.61
CA MET A 126 3.45 15.25 11.05
C MET A 126 3.43 14.18 12.14
N ALA A 127 4.16 14.37 13.25
CA ALA A 127 4.08 13.45 14.38
C ALA A 127 2.69 13.44 15.01
N GLU A 128 2.02 14.59 15.11
CA GLU A 128 0.65 14.67 15.61
C GLU A 128 -0.36 13.99 14.65
N VAL A 129 -0.17 14.15 13.33
CA VAL A 129 -0.94 13.39 12.32
C VAL A 129 -0.73 11.89 12.49
N LEU A 130 0.53 11.42 12.58
CA LEU A 130 0.86 10.00 12.76
C LEU A 130 0.35 9.45 14.09
N LYS A 131 0.29 10.29 15.13
CA LYS A 131 -0.24 9.90 16.43
C LYS A 131 -1.75 9.63 16.37
N ARG A 132 -2.49 10.49 15.66
CA ARG A 132 -3.95 10.48 15.53
C ARG A 132 -4.48 9.58 14.41
N CYS A 133 -3.65 9.18 13.45
CA CYS A 133 -4.09 8.36 12.33
C CYS A 133 -4.66 7.00 12.79
N SER A 134 -5.74 6.57 12.14
CA SER A 134 -6.38 5.26 12.37
C SER A 134 -5.95 4.23 11.34
N LEU A 135 -5.70 4.68 10.10
CA LEU A 135 -5.30 3.84 8.97
C LEU A 135 -4.12 4.46 8.22
N ILE A 136 -3.16 3.63 7.86
CA ILE A 136 -2.11 3.95 6.89
C ILE A 136 -2.14 2.89 5.81
N VAL A 137 -2.28 3.33 4.56
CA VAL A 137 -2.13 2.48 3.38
C VAL A 137 -0.81 2.79 2.71
N TRP A 138 -0.02 1.77 2.39
CA TRP A 138 1.22 1.88 1.62
C TRP A 138 1.11 1.10 0.30
N ASP A 139 0.88 1.82 -0.79
CA ASP A 139 0.84 1.28 -2.15
C ASP A 139 2.24 1.11 -2.77
N GLU A 140 2.39 0.08 -3.59
CA GLU A 140 3.66 -0.40 -4.16
C GLU A 140 4.74 -0.65 -3.10
N CYS A 141 4.33 -1.14 -1.93
CA CYS A 141 5.24 -1.39 -0.81
C CYS A 141 6.33 -2.43 -1.15
N THR A 142 6.09 -3.30 -2.14
CA THR A 142 7.04 -4.34 -2.59
C THR A 142 8.34 -3.77 -3.17
N MET A 143 8.32 -2.52 -3.63
CA MET A 143 9.50 -1.80 -4.12
C MET A 143 10.37 -1.23 -2.99
N SER A 144 9.86 -1.20 -1.76
CA SER A 144 10.54 -0.57 -0.63
C SER A 144 11.49 -1.53 0.06
N HIS A 145 12.65 -1.02 0.48
CA HIS A 145 13.60 -1.77 1.29
C HIS A 145 13.00 -2.10 2.67
N LYS A 146 13.25 -3.30 3.20
CA LYS A 146 12.72 -3.75 4.50
C LYS A 146 13.06 -2.80 5.65
N ALA A 147 14.23 -2.19 5.60
CA ALA A 147 14.68 -1.21 6.58
C ALA A 147 13.74 0.01 6.66
N ALA A 148 13.11 0.40 5.56
CA ALA A 148 12.09 1.46 5.56
C ALA A 148 10.88 1.06 6.40
N LEU A 149 10.38 -0.16 6.20
CA LEU A 149 9.24 -0.69 6.95
C LEU A 149 9.57 -0.80 8.46
N GLU A 150 10.77 -1.25 8.78
CA GLU A 150 11.25 -1.36 10.17
C GLU A 150 11.47 -0.01 10.84
N ALA A 151 11.91 1.01 10.08
CA ALA A 151 12.02 2.38 10.56
C ALA A 151 10.64 2.98 10.86
N VAL A 152 9.66 2.74 9.98
CA VAL A 152 8.29 3.21 10.18
C VAL A 152 7.68 2.57 11.42
N ASP A 153 7.81 1.26 11.61
CA ASP A 153 7.31 0.56 12.80
C ASP A 153 7.88 1.16 14.10
N LYS A 154 9.21 1.29 14.18
CA LYS A 154 9.88 1.87 15.36
C LYS A 154 9.43 3.30 15.63
N THR A 155 9.35 4.13 14.60
CA THR A 155 8.92 5.52 14.72
C THR A 155 7.46 5.62 15.16
N LEU A 156 6.56 4.82 14.60
CA LEU A 156 5.16 4.80 15.02
C LEU A 156 5.01 4.36 16.47
N GLN A 157 5.76 3.35 16.91
CA GLN A 157 5.77 2.92 18.31
C GLN A 157 6.23 4.03 19.25
N ASP A 158 7.25 4.80 18.86
CA ASP A 158 7.80 5.89 19.65
C ASP A 158 6.87 7.12 19.70
N ILE A 159 6.33 7.55 18.55
CA ILE A 159 5.40 8.69 18.45
C ILE A 159 4.09 8.39 19.19
N ARG A 160 3.56 7.16 19.08
CA ARG A 160 2.30 6.76 19.72
C ARG A 160 2.47 6.31 21.17
N GLY A 161 3.70 6.10 21.65
CA GLY A 161 3.97 5.55 22.97
C GLY A 161 3.41 4.14 23.16
N ASN A 162 3.28 3.36 22.07
CA ASN A 162 2.64 2.05 22.06
C ASN A 162 3.56 1.03 21.40
N LYS A 163 3.98 -0.01 22.12
CA LYS A 163 4.92 -1.03 21.63
C LYS A 163 4.30 -2.09 20.73
N LYS A 164 2.99 -2.03 20.47
CA LYS A 164 2.34 -2.89 19.47
C LYS A 164 2.88 -2.58 18.07
N VAL A 165 2.82 -3.56 17.18
CA VAL A 165 3.19 -3.45 15.76
C VAL A 165 2.58 -2.20 15.13
N MET A 166 3.38 -1.43 14.40
CA MET A 166 3.07 -0.13 13.79
C MET A 166 2.51 0.89 14.80
N GLY A 167 2.95 0.82 16.05
CA GLY A 167 2.40 1.64 17.14
C GLY A 167 0.92 1.36 17.44
N GLY A 168 0.34 0.26 16.95
CA GLY A 168 -1.07 -0.07 17.09
C GLY A 168 -2.01 0.68 16.14
N VAL A 169 -1.52 1.14 14.99
CA VAL A 169 -2.36 1.66 13.89
C VAL A 169 -2.76 0.50 12.95
N THR A 170 -3.88 0.62 12.25
CA THR A 170 -4.16 -0.26 11.12
C THR A 170 -3.23 0.10 9.97
N PHE A 171 -2.36 -0.83 9.58
CA PHE A 171 -1.35 -0.61 8.56
C PHE A 171 -1.54 -1.62 7.43
N VAL A 172 -1.85 -1.13 6.23
CA VAL A 172 -2.12 -1.96 5.06
C VAL A 172 -1.02 -1.75 4.04
N MET A 173 -0.19 -2.77 3.84
CA MET A 173 0.76 -2.81 2.73
C MET A 173 0.07 -3.43 1.52
N ALA A 174 0.27 -2.86 0.34
CA ALA A 174 -0.25 -3.43 -0.89
C ALA A 174 0.80 -3.39 -1.99
N GLY A 175 0.76 -4.38 -2.87
CA GLY A 175 1.68 -4.43 -4.01
C GLY A 175 1.70 -5.78 -4.68
N ASP A 176 2.63 -5.89 -5.62
CA ASP A 176 2.79 -7.07 -6.46
C ASP A 176 4.27 -7.47 -6.53
N PHE A 177 4.64 -8.53 -5.78
CA PHE A 177 6.00 -9.07 -5.81
C PHE A 177 6.40 -9.65 -7.16
N ARG A 178 5.46 -9.79 -8.11
CA ARG A 178 5.72 -10.23 -9.49
C ARG A 178 6.16 -9.08 -10.39
N GLN A 179 6.16 -7.83 -9.91
CA GLN A 179 6.57 -6.65 -10.68
C GLN A 179 8.03 -6.29 -10.43
N THR A 180 8.30 -5.53 -9.37
CA THR A 180 9.64 -5.05 -9.04
C THR A 180 9.92 -5.23 -7.55
N LEU A 181 11.11 -5.74 -7.25
CA LEU A 181 11.70 -5.79 -5.92
C LEU A 181 12.47 -4.49 -5.66
N PRO A 182 12.94 -4.25 -4.42
CA PRO A 182 13.77 -3.10 -4.14
C PRO A 182 15.05 -3.13 -4.99
N ILE A 183 15.35 -2.01 -5.64
CA ILE A 183 16.52 -1.87 -6.48
C ILE A 183 17.74 -1.69 -5.58
N ILE A 184 18.72 -2.58 -5.69
CA ILE A 184 20.00 -2.49 -4.98
C ILE A 184 21.08 -2.18 -6.01
N GLU A 185 21.62 -0.97 -5.96
CA GLU A 185 22.70 -0.55 -6.87
C GLU A 185 23.89 -1.50 -6.75
N ARG A 186 24.30 -2.09 -7.88
CA ARG A 186 25.40 -3.07 -7.95
C ARG A 186 25.20 -4.31 -7.07
N GLY A 187 23.96 -4.59 -6.65
CA GLY A 187 23.60 -5.75 -5.84
C GLY A 187 23.38 -7.01 -6.68
N THR A 188 23.45 -8.16 -6.02
CA THR A 188 23.03 -9.44 -6.59
C THR A 188 21.53 -9.68 -6.37
N ARG A 189 20.94 -10.65 -7.10
CA ARG A 189 19.56 -11.11 -6.84
C ARG A 189 19.34 -11.52 -5.38
N ALA A 190 20.35 -12.11 -4.73
CA ALA A 190 20.28 -12.46 -3.32
C ALA A 190 20.15 -11.21 -2.43
N ASN A 191 20.82 -10.12 -2.79
CA ASN A 191 20.69 -8.84 -2.08
C ASN A 191 19.29 -8.23 -2.25
N GLU A 192 18.71 -8.27 -3.45
CA GLU A 192 17.33 -7.81 -3.68
C GLU A 192 16.31 -8.58 -2.84
N VAL A 193 16.45 -9.91 -2.77
CA VAL A 193 15.60 -10.75 -1.92
C VAL A 193 15.81 -10.41 -0.46
N GLN A 194 17.06 -10.28 0.01
CA GLN A 194 17.37 -9.93 1.39
C GLN A 194 16.87 -8.54 1.78
N ALA A 195 16.84 -7.60 0.84
CA ALA A 195 16.30 -6.25 0.97
C ALA A 195 14.78 -6.21 0.94
N SER A 196 14.12 -7.23 0.39
CA SER A 196 12.66 -7.30 0.27
C SER A 196 11.97 -7.25 1.63
N ILE A 197 10.79 -6.64 1.68
CA ILE A 197 9.94 -6.62 2.88
C ILE A 197 9.58 -8.04 3.38
N LYS A 198 9.60 -9.06 2.51
CA LYS A 198 9.41 -10.47 2.91
C LYS A 198 10.51 -10.98 3.86
N SER A 199 11.71 -10.40 3.77
CA SER A 199 12.86 -10.71 4.62
C SER A 199 12.94 -9.82 5.86
N SER A 200 11.93 -8.96 6.11
CA SER A 200 11.80 -8.24 7.37
C SER A 200 11.27 -9.15 8.48
N LYS A 201 11.70 -8.91 9.72
CA LYS A 201 11.07 -9.50 10.90
C LYS A 201 9.58 -9.16 11.04
N LEU A 202 9.15 -8.02 10.49
CA LEU A 202 7.75 -7.58 10.51
C LEU A 202 6.85 -8.42 9.60
N TRP A 203 7.42 -9.11 8.61
CA TRP A 203 6.65 -9.97 7.72
C TRP A 203 5.95 -11.11 8.46
N ASN A 204 6.56 -11.60 9.53
CA ASN A 204 5.99 -12.62 10.43
C ASN A 204 4.88 -12.06 11.33
N GLN A 205 4.80 -10.74 11.46
CA GLN A 205 3.79 -10.04 12.27
C GLN A 205 2.60 -9.57 11.42
N VAL A 206 2.63 -9.79 10.11
CA VAL A 206 1.48 -9.58 9.22
C VAL A 206 0.37 -10.54 9.63
N LYS A 207 -0.70 -10.00 10.21
CA LYS A 207 -1.82 -10.80 10.75
C LYS A 207 -2.52 -11.61 9.67
N LYS A 208 -2.72 -11.00 8.50
CA LYS A 208 -3.38 -11.64 7.36
C LYS A 208 -2.84 -11.11 6.04
N LYS A 209 -2.66 -12.03 5.10
CA LYS A 209 -2.26 -11.77 3.71
C LYS A 209 -3.47 -12.06 2.84
N PHE A 210 -4.02 -11.04 2.20
CA PHE A 210 -5.13 -11.16 1.27
C PHE A 210 -4.58 -11.31 -0.13
N GLN A 211 -5.11 -12.26 -0.89
CA GLN A 211 -4.75 -12.47 -2.29
C GLN A 211 -5.91 -12.05 -3.16
N LEU A 212 -5.70 -11.05 -3.99
CA LEU A 212 -6.65 -10.70 -5.04
C LEU A 212 -6.35 -11.54 -6.27
N SER A 213 -7.35 -12.25 -6.76
CA SER A 213 -7.27 -13.15 -7.91
C SER A 213 -8.17 -12.70 -9.05
N THR A 214 -9.23 -11.94 -8.75
CA THR A 214 -10.20 -11.49 -9.75
C THR A 214 -9.66 -10.33 -10.58
N ASN A 215 -9.38 -10.56 -11.87
CA ASN A 215 -8.92 -9.50 -12.77
C ASN A 215 -10.10 -8.66 -13.29
N MET A 216 -10.24 -7.45 -12.76
CA MET A 216 -11.34 -6.54 -13.09
C MET A 216 -11.23 -5.95 -14.50
N ARG A 217 -10.01 -5.77 -15.04
CA ARG A 217 -9.82 -5.24 -16.41
C ARG A 217 -10.41 -6.16 -17.48
N ILE A 218 -10.40 -7.47 -17.23
CA ILE A 218 -11.00 -8.47 -18.12
C ILE A 218 -12.47 -8.67 -17.80
N HIS A 219 -12.82 -8.72 -16.52
CA HIS A 219 -14.20 -8.95 -16.07
C HIS A 219 -15.17 -7.90 -16.65
N LEU A 220 -14.74 -6.65 -16.77
CA LEU A 220 -15.50 -5.56 -17.39
C LEU A 220 -15.62 -5.68 -18.92
N ARG A 221 -14.71 -6.39 -19.59
CA ARG A 221 -14.69 -6.53 -21.07
C ARG A 221 -15.50 -7.71 -21.61
N ARG A 222 -16.05 -8.60 -20.75
CA ARG A 222 -16.87 -9.78 -21.11
C ARG A 222 -16.30 -10.68 -22.23
N ASP A 223 -15.00 -10.67 -22.46
CA ASP A 223 -14.39 -11.38 -23.58
C ASP A 223 -13.87 -12.76 -23.14
N LYS A 224 -14.71 -13.80 -23.30
CA LYS A 224 -14.50 -15.15 -22.75
C LYS A 224 -13.19 -15.79 -23.23
N ILE A 225 -12.76 -15.51 -24.47
CA ILE A 225 -11.54 -16.08 -25.06
C ILE A 225 -10.28 -15.46 -24.43
N LEU A 226 -10.28 -14.14 -24.22
CA LEU A 226 -9.17 -13.45 -23.55
C LEU A 226 -9.06 -13.89 -22.09
N MET A 227 -10.20 -14.10 -21.43
CA MET A 227 -10.27 -14.60 -20.05
C MET A 227 -9.64 -15.99 -19.92
N MET A 228 -9.94 -16.90 -20.85
CA MET A 228 -9.40 -18.28 -20.83
C MET A 228 -7.90 -18.31 -21.14
N LYS A 229 -7.43 -17.52 -22.12
CA LYS A 229 -5.99 -17.39 -22.43
C LYS A 229 -5.20 -16.81 -21.26
N MET A 230 -5.75 -15.81 -20.57
CA MET A 230 -5.07 -15.18 -19.43
C MET A 230 -5.10 -16.05 -18.17
N MET A 231 -6.19 -16.77 -17.89
CA MET A 231 -6.22 -17.76 -16.80
C MET A 231 -5.16 -18.84 -17.02
N LEU A 232 -4.99 -19.32 -18.26
CA LEU A 232 -3.89 -20.23 -18.59
C LEU A 232 -2.54 -19.60 -18.31
N LEU A 233 -2.31 -18.36 -18.74
CA LEU A 233 -1.04 -17.64 -18.51
C LEU A 233 -0.75 -17.37 -17.02
N LEU A 234 -1.77 -17.01 -16.23
CA LEU A 234 -1.67 -16.84 -14.77
C LEU A 234 -1.35 -18.17 -14.09
N ARG A 235 -2.01 -19.26 -14.50
CA ARG A 235 -1.78 -20.60 -13.97
C ARG A 235 -0.39 -21.12 -14.34
N MET A 236 0.09 -20.83 -15.55
CA MET A 236 1.44 -21.16 -16.01
C MET A 236 2.52 -20.34 -15.29
N LYS A 237 2.26 -19.06 -14.97
CA LYS A 237 3.15 -18.21 -14.14
C LYS A 237 3.21 -18.67 -12.68
N LEU A 238 2.09 -19.10 -12.10
CA LEU A 238 2.04 -19.60 -10.73
C LEU A 238 2.73 -20.98 -10.57
N LEU A 239 2.80 -21.76 -11.65
CA LEU A 239 3.38 -23.10 -11.65
C LEU A 239 4.85 -23.17 -12.15
N ASN A 240 5.51 -22.03 -12.41
CA ASN A 240 6.89 -21.97 -12.94
C ASN A 240 7.14 -22.90 -14.15
N VAL A 241 6.16 -23.05 -15.04
CA VAL A 241 6.17 -24.12 -16.07
C VAL A 241 7.18 -23.86 -17.21
N PHE A 242 7.71 -22.64 -17.36
CA PHE A 242 8.63 -22.30 -18.46
C PHE A 242 9.80 -21.40 -17.99
N PRO A 243 11.04 -21.62 -18.49
CA PRO A 243 12.17 -20.74 -18.23
C PRO A 243 11.96 -19.34 -18.84
N GLU A 244 12.52 -18.30 -18.20
CA GLU A 244 12.35 -16.87 -18.55
C GLU A 244 12.72 -16.52 -20.02
N THR A 245 13.43 -17.41 -20.71
CA THR A 245 13.87 -17.26 -22.11
C THR A 245 12.89 -17.80 -23.15
N SER A 246 11.75 -18.37 -22.74
CA SER A 246 10.79 -19.01 -23.65
C SER A 246 10.00 -17.99 -24.48
N PHE A 247 9.67 -18.32 -25.74
CA PHE A 247 8.84 -17.52 -26.66
C PHE A 247 7.50 -17.04 -26.04
N VAL A 248 7.01 -17.78 -25.03
CA VAL A 248 5.85 -17.43 -24.19
C VAL A 248 6.02 -16.07 -23.49
N TRP A 249 7.22 -15.72 -23.02
CA TRP A 249 7.49 -14.43 -22.38
C TRP A 249 7.44 -13.25 -23.35
N VAL A 250 7.85 -13.45 -24.61
CA VAL A 250 7.70 -12.46 -25.69
C VAL A 250 6.22 -12.22 -25.98
N MET A 251 5.42 -13.29 -25.99
CA MET A 251 3.98 -13.22 -26.19
C MET A 251 3.27 -12.49 -25.03
N VAL A 252 3.70 -12.73 -23.78
CA VAL A 252 3.21 -12.03 -22.58
C VAL A 252 3.54 -10.54 -22.65
N ARG A 253 4.78 -10.16 -23.01
CA ARG A 253 5.15 -8.76 -23.25
C ARG A 253 4.35 -8.14 -24.40
N TYR A 254 4.14 -8.87 -25.49
CA TYR A 254 3.41 -8.36 -26.66
C TYR A 254 1.93 -8.07 -26.36
N VAL A 255 1.27 -8.91 -25.55
CA VAL A 255 -0.10 -8.66 -25.07
C VAL A 255 -0.13 -7.48 -24.08
N GLN A 256 0.85 -7.38 -23.19
CA GLN A 256 0.98 -6.22 -22.27
C GLN A 256 1.18 -4.90 -23.05
N ILE A 257 2.01 -4.90 -24.10
CA ILE A 257 2.29 -3.72 -24.93
C ILE A 257 1.07 -3.34 -25.79
N LYS A 258 0.34 -4.31 -26.37
CA LYS A 258 -0.89 -4.01 -27.12
C LYS A 258 -2.01 -3.44 -26.23
N MET A 259 -2.05 -3.79 -24.94
CA MET A 259 -3.03 -3.19 -24.00
C MET A 259 -2.70 -1.76 -23.59
N VAL A 260 -1.43 -1.33 -23.66
CA VAL A 260 -1.02 0.06 -23.36
C VAL A 260 -1.30 1.01 -24.53
N LYS A 261 -1.38 0.52 -25.78
CA LYS A 261 -1.62 1.32 -26.99
C LYS A 261 -3.10 1.49 -27.38
N LEU A 262 -4.04 1.01 -26.57
CA LEU A 262 -5.50 1.08 -26.84
C LEU A 262 -6.26 1.90 -25.78
N THR A 263 -5.57 2.82 -25.12
CA THR A 263 -6.12 4.00 -24.43
C THR A 263 -5.72 5.22 -25.23
#